data_AF-A0A4P1QYJ0-F1
#
_entry.id   AF-A0A4P1QYJ0-F1
#
_cell.length_a   1.000
_cell.length_b   1.000
_cell.length_c   1.000
_cell.angle_alpha   90.00
_cell.angle_beta   90.00
_cell.angle_gamma   90.00
#
_symmetry.space_group_name_H-M   'P 1'
#
loop_
_entity.id
_entity.type
_entity.pdbx_description
1 polymer ?
#
loop_
_entity_poly.entity_id
_entity_poly.type
_entity_poly.pdbx_seq_one_letter_code
_entity_poly.pdbx_strand_id
1 'polypeptide(L)'
;MAPPNLFLLLVLSVSLIFSHVRAEAVVVDDEDVLIQESSIVEKSQEVKKKDEVIVEKERIIQDRSNTIESLQNEIASLQKKGSLVAEEEVGKAHARAGELQKQVEKLERDLETQKKENTIWETRAAEAEKKVHDLNSKLEDLQNINEEHKVNIRKIERALKVAEEEMVKAKFEATSKAKELTEVHGAWLPPWLDAHYIRSKSLVESHWNKHGKPALEVVTQKVLEKKAQAGKWAEPHVETITTKWVPAVKEQWSVVKTNAEPHVQLLTTKTVEAYEASKNAITPHVSRAKEVVDPYYQEAKKISKPYVDQVATVAKPHVDKVQVVLKPYTKKVVIAYGRFLESATTYHRQVQATVQETLKKHELTRPLATKELEWFAVGIKRLSCPDQYYQNIMMIK
;
A
#
# COMPACT_ATOMS: atom_id res chain seq x y z
N MET A 1 101.55 24.15 49.76
CA MET A 1 101.81 25.14 50.83
C MET A 1 101.03 24.69 52.05
N ALA A 2 101.74 24.29 53.11
CA ALA A 2 101.25 24.24 54.50
C ALA A 2 101.02 25.69 55.02
N PRO A 3 100.68 26.02 56.30
CA PRO A 3 100.67 25.22 57.55
C PRO A 3 99.53 25.68 58.52
N PRO A 4 99.62 25.72 59.88
CA PRO A 4 100.39 24.99 60.90
C PRO A 4 99.56 24.45 62.11
N ASN A 5 100.13 23.46 62.79
CA ASN A 5 100.32 23.28 64.25
C ASN A 5 99.57 24.18 65.25
N LEU A 6 98.99 23.57 66.30
CA LEU A 6 99.40 23.83 67.69
C LEU A 6 99.02 22.65 68.62
N PHE A 7 100.01 21.86 69.06
CA PHE A 7 100.51 21.75 70.45
C PHE A 7 99.73 20.78 71.35
N LEU A 8 100.35 19.69 71.83
CA LEU A 8 101.24 19.65 73.01
C LEU A 8 100.55 20.17 74.27
N LEU A 9 100.04 19.25 75.09
CA LEU A 9 100.19 19.20 76.55
C LEU A 9 99.55 17.91 77.09
N LEU A 10 100.26 17.24 78.01
CA LEU A 10 99.92 16.02 78.76
C LEU A 10 100.22 14.69 78.03
N VAL A 11 101.37 13.99 78.09
CA VAL A 11 102.56 14.00 78.97
C VAL A 11 102.33 14.54 80.38
N LEU A 12 101.67 13.74 81.22
CA LEU A 12 101.89 13.62 82.66
C LEU A 12 100.85 12.64 83.23
N SER A 13 101.10 11.34 83.10
CA SER A 13 100.91 10.39 84.21
C SER A 13 101.25 8.97 83.76
N VAL A 14 102.49 8.60 84.10
CA VAL A 14 102.85 7.25 84.55
C VAL A 14 102.93 6.22 83.42
N SER A 15 103.93 6.32 82.53
CA SER A 15 105.26 5.72 82.73
C SER A 15 105.83 5.76 84.15
N LEU A 16 105.64 4.66 84.88
CA LEU A 16 106.47 4.16 85.98
C LEU A 16 106.17 2.66 85.99
N ILE A 17 106.96 1.77 85.39
CA ILE A 17 108.18 1.13 85.93
C ILE A 17 108.69 0.30 84.74
N PHE A 18 109.64 0.77 83.93
CA PHE A 18 111.11 0.60 84.02
C PHE A 18 111.63 -0.79 84.46
N SER A 19 112.38 -1.40 83.55
CA SER A 19 113.13 -2.65 83.66
C SER A 19 114.36 -2.54 84.58
N HIS A 20 114.59 -3.48 85.51
CA HIS A 20 115.91 -4.04 85.87
C HIS A 20 115.89 -5.10 87.01
N VAL A 21 116.94 -5.96 87.02
CA VAL A 21 117.42 -6.88 88.08
C VAL A 21 116.71 -8.27 88.11
N ARG A 22 117.32 -9.35 87.60
CA ARG A 22 118.45 -10.19 88.09
C ARG A 22 118.06 -11.10 89.27
N ALA A 23 118.04 -12.41 88.95
CA ALA A 23 118.20 -13.62 89.76
C ALA A 23 118.01 -13.56 91.28
N GLU A 24 117.08 -14.37 91.80
CA GLU A 24 117.37 -15.40 92.82
C GLU A 24 116.21 -16.39 92.94
N ALA A 25 116.53 -17.59 93.42
CA ALA A 25 115.75 -18.81 93.40
C ALA A 25 114.74 -18.93 94.56
N VAL A 26 114.08 -20.11 94.61
CA VAL A 26 113.34 -20.74 95.73
C VAL A 26 111.81 -20.47 95.68
N VAL A 27 110.94 -21.33 95.10
CA VAL A 27 110.44 -22.69 95.47
C VAL A 27 109.12 -22.64 96.27
N VAL A 28 108.04 -23.14 95.63
CA VAL A 28 106.89 -23.94 96.16
C VAL A 28 105.80 -23.12 96.90
N ASP A 29 104.49 -23.28 96.66
CA ASP A 29 103.64 -24.48 96.49
C ASP A 29 102.54 -24.35 95.40
N ASP A 30 102.18 -25.52 94.86
CA ASP A 30 101.11 -25.87 93.91
C ASP A 30 99.73 -25.97 94.61
N GLU A 31 98.72 -25.13 94.28
CA GLU A 31 97.29 -25.51 94.44
C GLU A 31 96.22 -24.61 93.74
N ASP A 32 96.56 -23.53 93.00
CA ASP A 32 95.55 -22.62 92.39
C ASP A 32 95.62 -22.46 90.84
N VAL A 33 96.52 -23.20 90.17
CA VAL A 33 96.64 -23.22 88.70
C VAL A 33 95.47 -23.96 88.02
N LEU A 34 94.87 -24.95 88.70
CA LEU A 34 93.82 -25.80 88.14
C LEU A 34 92.48 -25.06 87.90
N ILE A 35 92.17 -24.02 88.67
CA ILE A 35 90.90 -23.27 88.53
C ILE A 35 90.92 -22.37 87.28
N GLN A 36 92.07 -21.73 87.00
CA GLN A 36 92.20 -20.81 85.88
C GLN A 36 92.31 -21.54 84.53
N GLU A 37 92.95 -22.72 84.49
CA GLU A 37 92.96 -23.57 83.30
C GLU A 37 91.57 -24.14 82.98
N SER A 38 90.77 -24.50 83.98
CA SER A 38 89.38 -24.98 83.76
C SER A 38 88.48 -23.90 83.14
N SER A 39 88.62 -22.63 83.55
CA SER A 39 87.86 -21.50 82.99
C SER A 39 88.28 -21.14 81.56
N ILE A 40 89.57 -21.32 81.22
CA ILE A 40 90.08 -21.08 79.86
C ILE A 40 89.58 -22.17 78.90
N VAL A 41 89.56 -23.43 79.34
CA VAL A 41 89.04 -24.55 78.53
C VAL A 41 87.53 -24.38 78.29
N GLU A 42 86.76 -23.99 79.31
CA GLU A 42 85.33 -23.73 79.18
C GLU A 42 85.03 -22.57 78.21
N LYS A 43 85.76 -21.45 78.32
CA LYS A 43 85.66 -20.32 77.39
C LYS A 43 86.08 -20.68 75.96
N SER A 44 87.11 -21.52 75.79
CA SER A 44 87.54 -21.98 74.47
C SER A 44 86.48 -22.87 73.81
N GLN A 45 85.82 -23.73 74.59
CA GLN A 45 84.73 -24.55 74.11
C GLN A 45 83.46 -23.73 73.81
N GLU A 46 83.18 -22.67 74.58
CA GLU A 46 82.09 -21.72 74.30
C GLU A 46 82.35 -20.91 73.01
N VAL A 47 83.59 -20.49 72.77
CA VAL A 47 83.98 -19.80 71.53
C VAL A 47 83.80 -20.71 70.31
N LYS A 48 84.18 -21.99 70.40
CA LYS A 48 83.91 -22.97 69.33
C LYS A 48 82.42 -23.12 69.03
N LYS A 49 81.58 -23.21 70.05
CA LYS A 49 80.11 -23.28 69.87
C LYS A 49 79.57 -22.00 69.21
N LYS A 50 80.11 -20.84 69.56
CA LYS A 50 79.73 -19.55 68.93
C LYS A 50 80.18 -19.47 67.48
N ASP A 51 81.37 -19.98 67.14
CA ASP A 51 81.85 -20.08 65.76
C ASP A 51 80.99 -21.02 64.90
N GLU A 52 80.60 -22.17 65.44
CA GLU A 52 79.66 -23.10 64.76
C GLU A 52 78.30 -22.43 64.46
N VAL A 53 77.77 -21.65 65.42
CA VAL A 53 76.54 -20.87 65.23
C VAL A 53 76.71 -19.75 64.20
N ILE A 54 77.89 -19.11 64.14
CA ILE A 54 78.19 -18.08 63.14
C ILE A 54 78.24 -18.69 61.74
N VAL A 55 78.90 -19.84 61.57
CA VAL A 55 78.96 -20.55 60.29
C VAL A 55 77.56 -20.94 59.80
N GLU A 56 76.68 -21.43 60.69
CA GLU A 56 75.29 -21.74 60.31
C GLU A 56 74.48 -20.48 59.96
N LYS A 57 74.68 -19.37 60.67
CA LYS A 57 74.04 -18.08 60.33
C LYS A 57 74.52 -17.55 58.97
N GLU A 58 75.82 -17.67 58.67
CA GLU A 58 76.40 -17.29 57.38
C GLU A 58 75.78 -18.13 56.25
N ARG A 59 75.61 -19.44 56.47
CA ARG A 59 74.95 -20.35 55.54
C ARG A 59 73.49 -19.95 55.27
N ILE A 60 72.74 -19.61 56.31
CA ILE A 60 71.34 -19.15 56.20
C ILE A 60 71.26 -17.79 55.49
N ILE A 61 72.20 -16.87 55.76
CA ILE A 61 72.27 -15.57 55.09
C ILE A 61 72.54 -15.76 53.60
N GLN A 62 73.50 -16.62 53.25
CA GLN A 62 73.81 -16.91 51.85
C GLN A 62 72.61 -17.54 51.13
N ASP A 63 71.91 -18.50 51.74
CA ASP A 63 70.72 -19.13 51.17
C ASP A 63 69.57 -18.13 50.97
N ARG A 64 69.34 -17.24 51.95
CA ARG A 64 68.37 -16.15 51.81
C ARG A 64 68.79 -15.13 50.75
N SER A 65 70.09 -14.83 50.62
CA SER A 65 70.61 -13.93 49.60
C SER A 65 70.36 -14.50 48.21
N ASN A 66 70.65 -15.79 47.99
CA ASN A 66 70.36 -16.49 46.74
C ASN A 66 68.85 -16.51 46.43
N THR A 67 68.02 -16.69 47.46
CA THR A 67 66.54 -16.66 47.32
C THR A 67 66.04 -15.27 46.93
N ILE A 68 66.59 -14.21 47.52
CA ILE A 68 66.25 -12.83 47.18
C ILE A 68 66.66 -12.52 45.74
N GLU A 69 67.84 -12.96 45.31
CA GLU A 69 68.31 -12.79 43.93
C GLU A 69 67.38 -13.51 42.92
N SER A 70 66.95 -14.74 43.23
CA SER A 70 65.96 -15.47 42.43
C SER A 70 64.63 -14.71 42.32
N LEU A 71 64.10 -14.20 43.45
CA LEU A 71 62.84 -13.45 43.47
C LEU A 71 62.95 -12.10 42.72
N GLN A 72 64.07 -11.40 42.83
CA GLN A 72 64.31 -10.17 42.08
C GLN A 72 64.33 -10.43 40.57
N ASN A 73 64.96 -11.52 40.14
CA ASN A 73 64.97 -11.94 38.74
C ASN A 73 63.56 -12.32 38.24
N GLU A 74 62.75 -12.96 39.08
CA GLU A 74 61.36 -13.30 38.76
C GLU A 74 60.47 -12.05 38.65
N ILE A 75 60.62 -11.08 39.57
CA ILE A 75 59.91 -9.80 39.51
C ILE A 75 60.29 -9.02 38.24
N ALA A 76 61.58 -8.96 37.90
CA ALA A 76 62.05 -8.30 36.68
C ALA A 76 61.48 -8.96 35.41
N SER A 77 61.42 -10.30 35.39
CA SER A 77 60.81 -11.07 34.30
C SER A 77 59.31 -10.80 34.16
N LEU A 78 58.57 -10.75 35.27
CA LEU A 78 57.14 -10.48 35.29
C LEU A 78 56.82 -9.03 34.89
N GLN A 79 57.61 -8.05 35.35
CA GLN A 79 57.45 -6.65 34.92
C GLN A 79 57.71 -6.49 33.43
N LYS A 80 58.76 -7.13 32.89
CA LYS A 80 59.06 -7.11 31.45
C LYS A 80 57.95 -7.77 30.63
N LYS A 81 57.44 -8.92 31.06
CA LYS A 81 56.29 -9.58 30.42
C LYS A 81 55.02 -8.72 30.49
N GLY A 82 54.74 -8.11 31.64
CA GLY A 82 53.60 -7.20 31.82
C GLY A 82 53.66 -5.98 30.91
N SER A 83 54.84 -5.37 30.78
CA SER A 83 55.07 -4.23 29.87
C SER A 83 54.86 -4.61 28.40
N LEU A 84 55.40 -5.75 27.97
CA LEU A 84 55.26 -6.21 26.57
C LEU A 84 53.82 -6.56 26.21
N VAL A 85 53.07 -7.21 27.11
CA VAL A 85 51.65 -7.54 26.88
C VAL A 85 50.80 -6.27 26.81
N ALA A 86 51.06 -5.29 27.68
CA ALA A 86 50.36 -4.01 27.65
C ALA A 86 50.65 -3.23 26.35
N GLU A 87 51.91 -3.21 25.89
CA GLU A 87 52.31 -2.52 24.66
C GLU A 87 51.73 -3.18 23.40
N GLU A 88 51.69 -4.52 23.35
CA GLU A 88 51.05 -5.27 22.26
C GLU A 88 49.53 -5.03 22.20
N GLU A 89 48.86 -4.99 23.36
CA GLU A 89 47.42 -4.79 23.46
C GLU A 89 47.01 -3.34 23.13
N VAL A 90 47.83 -2.35 23.53
CA VAL A 90 47.69 -0.95 23.12
C VAL A 90 47.85 -0.80 21.60
N GLY A 91 48.85 -1.49 21.01
CA GLY A 91 49.04 -1.51 19.55
C GLY A 91 47.82 -2.07 18.80
N LYS A 92 47.23 -3.17 19.28
CA LYS A 92 46.00 -3.75 18.71
C LYS A 92 44.80 -2.82 18.86
N ALA A 93 44.66 -2.15 20.00
CA ALA A 93 43.59 -1.18 20.24
C ALA A 93 43.70 0.04 19.32
N HIS A 94 44.91 0.57 19.10
CA HIS A 94 45.15 1.68 18.18
C HIS A 94 44.90 1.30 16.72
N ALA A 95 45.30 0.09 16.29
CA ALA A 95 44.99 -0.40 14.95
C ALA A 95 43.47 -0.51 14.72
N ARG A 96 42.73 -1.06 15.70
CA ARG A 96 41.26 -1.14 15.65
C ARG A 96 40.61 0.24 15.64
N ALA A 97 41.11 1.17 16.45
CA ALA A 97 40.60 2.55 16.47
C ALA A 97 40.79 3.25 15.12
N GLY A 98 41.96 3.09 14.49
CA GLY A 98 42.23 3.64 13.15
C GLY A 98 41.34 3.02 12.06
N GLU A 99 41.03 1.72 12.15
CA GLU A 99 40.11 1.07 11.21
C GLU A 99 38.65 1.52 11.41
N LEU A 100 38.19 1.61 12.66
CA LEU A 100 36.87 2.15 12.98
C LEU A 100 36.73 3.60 12.53
N GLN A 101 37.78 4.42 12.69
CA GLN A 101 37.78 5.79 12.21
C GLN A 101 37.61 5.86 10.69
N LYS A 102 38.32 5.03 9.92
CA LYS A 102 38.14 4.95 8.46
C LYS A 102 36.71 4.53 8.06
N GLN A 103 36.09 3.64 8.83
CA GLN A 103 34.70 3.24 8.60
C GLN A 103 33.72 4.39 8.88
N VAL A 104 33.93 5.14 9.96
CA VAL A 104 33.13 6.33 10.29
C VAL A 104 33.25 7.40 9.21
N GLU A 105 34.47 7.71 8.77
CA GLU A 105 34.71 8.69 7.69
C GLU A 105 34.09 8.26 6.35
N LYS A 106 34.03 6.95 6.08
CA LYS A 106 33.33 6.42 4.90
C LYS A 106 31.81 6.63 5.04
N LEU A 107 31.24 6.22 6.18
CA LEU A 107 29.80 6.37 6.44
C LEU A 107 29.36 7.84 6.42
N GLU A 108 30.18 8.75 6.92
CA GLU A 108 29.90 10.18 6.90
C GLU A 108 29.83 10.74 5.46
N ARG A 109 30.75 10.32 4.58
CA ARG A 109 30.71 10.69 3.15
C ARG A 109 29.50 10.11 2.43
N ASP A 110 29.15 8.86 2.71
CA ASP A 110 27.98 8.21 2.13
C ASP A 110 26.68 8.90 2.58
N LEU A 111 26.59 9.29 3.87
CA LEU A 111 25.46 10.03 4.43
C LEU A 111 25.32 11.42 3.80
N GLU A 112 26.41 12.16 3.63
CA GLU A 112 26.37 13.47 2.98
C GLU A 112 25.98 13.37 1.50
N THR A 113 26.37 12.27 0.84
CA THR A 113 25.99 12.00 -0.56
C THR A 113 24.49 11.69 -0.66
N GLN A 114 23.98 10.81 0.20
CA GLN A 114 22.55 10.51 0.27
C GLN A 114 21.72 11.74 0.63
N LYS A 115 22.22 12.60 1.51
CA LYS A 115 21.55 13.86 1.88
C LYS A 115 21.38 14.78 0.66
N LYS A 116 22.42 14.90 -0.18
CA LYS A 116 22.35 15.68 -1.43
C LYS A 116 21.42 15.05 -2.46
N GLU A 117 21.40 13.73 -2.57
CA GLU A 117 20.45 13.04 -3.44
C GLU A 117 19.01 13.22 -2.95
N ASN A 118 18.78 13.15 -1.64
CA ASN A 118 17.46 13.33 -1.05
C ASN A 118 16.90 14.74 -1.35
N THR A 119 17.71 15.79 -1.25
CA THR A 119 17.25 17.16 -1.58
C THR A 119 16.91 17.32 -3.07
N ILE A 120 17.62 16.63 -3.97
CA ILE A 120 17.29 16.58 -5.40
C ILE A 120 15.96 15.87 -5.62
N TRP A 121 15.74 14.72 -4.94
CA TRP A 121 14.49 13.98 -5.04
C TRP A 121 13.30 14.75 -4.45
N GLU A 122 13.47 15.45 -3.33
CA GLU A 122 12.46 16.33 -2.74
C GLU A 122 12.08 17.46 -3.71
N THR A 123 13.06 18.08 -4.38
CA THR A 123 12.80 19.14 -5.37
C THR A 123 12.01 18.59 -6.57
N ARG A 124 12.38 17.41 -7.07
CA ARG A 124 11.66 16.73 -8.16
C ARG A 124 10.24 16.33 -7.75
N ALA A 125 10.06 15.86 -6.52
CA ALA A 125 8.75 15.51 -5.97
C ALA A 125 7.85 16.76 -5.89
N ALA A 126 8.37 17.88 -5.37
CA ALA A 126 7.62 19.14 -5.30
C ALA A 126 7.25 19.69 -6.69
N GLU A 127 8.12 19.56 -7.69
CA GLU A 127 7.80 19.94 -9.07
C GLU A 127 6.71 19.02 -9.68
N ALA A 128 6.81 17.71 -9.43
CA ALA A 128 5.81 16.75 -9.88
C ALA A 128 4.44 16.99 -9.22
N GLU A 129 4.41 17.30 -7.92
CA GLU A 129 3.18 17.66 -7.19
C GLU A 129 2.52 18.90 -7.78
N LYS A 130 3.30 19.95 -8.12
CA LYS A 130 2.77 21.14 -8.81
C LYS A 130 2.16 20.78 -10.16
N LYS A 131 2.79 19.92 -10.96
CA LYS A 131 2.26 19.46 -12.25
C LYS A 131 0.99 18.64 -12.08
N VAL A 132 0.92 17.78 -11.07
CA VAL A 132 -0.28 17.01 -10.76
C VAL A 132 -1.42 17.94 -10.37
N HIS A 133 -1.15 18.98 -9.57
CA HIS A 133 -2.17 19.95 -9.18
C HIS A 133 -2.71 20.75 -10.38
N ASP A 134 -1.82 21.22 -11.27
CA ASP A 134 -2.21 21.91 -12.52
C ASP A 134 -2.99 21.01 -13.49
N LEU A 135 -2.62 19.73 -13.60
CA LEU A 135 -3.40 18.77 -14.40
C LEU A 135 -4.76 18.48 -13.76
N ASN A 136 -4.84 18.45 -12.44
CA ASN A 136 -6.08 18.20 -11.73
C ASN A 136 -7.06 19.37 -11.87
N SER A 137 -6.59 20.63 -11.82
CA SER A 137 -7.44 21.80 -12.07
C SER A 137 -7.96 21.82 -13.51
N LYS A 138 -7.10 21.53 -14.50
CA LYS A 138 -7.52 21.39 -15.91
C LYS A 138 -8.54 20.27 -16.11
N LEU A 139 -8.40 19.16 -15.39
CA LEU A 139 -9.34 18.05 -15.45
C LEU A 139 -10.71 18.45 -14.88
N GLU A 140 -10.73 19.20 -13.78
CA GLU A 140 -11.95 19.74 -13.17
C GLU A 140 -12.68 20.71 -14.12
N ASP A 141 -11.95 21.62 -14.77
CA ASP A 141 -12.51 22.52 -15.79
C ASP A 141 -13.14 21.75 -16.97
N LEU A 142 -12.44 20.72 -17.48
CA LEU A 142 -12.96 19.86 -18.55
C LEU A 142 -14.20 19.08 -18.11
N GLN A 143 -14.25 18.62 -16.87
CA GLN A 143 -15.40 17.92 -16.31
C GLN A 143 -16.62 18.86 -16.22
N ASN A 144 -16.41 20.11 -15.79
CA ASN A 144 -17.45 21.13 -15.74
C ASN A 144 -18.00 21.45 -17.13
N ILE A 145 -17.13 21.65 -18.13
CA ILE A 145 -17.51 21.88 -19.53
C ILE A 145 -18.31 20.69 -20.09
N ASN A 146 -17.90 19.46 -19.80
CA ASN A 146 -18.59 18.26 -20.27
C ASN A 146 -20.00 18.14 -19.66
N GLU A 147 -20.16 18.40 -18.36
CA GLU A 147 -21.49 18.40 -17.73
C GLU A 147 -22.39 19.52 -18.28
N GLU A 148 -21.82 20.70 -18.59
CA GLU A 148 -22.55 21.77 -19.29
C GLU A 148 -23.02 21.32 -20.68
N HIS A 149 -22.14 20.73 -21.49
CA HIS A 149 -22.50 20.20 -22.80
C HIS A 149 -23.60 19.14 -22.72
N LYS A 150 -23.53 18.24 -21.75
CA LYS A 150 -24.55 17.20 -21.52
C LYS A 150 -25.90 17.78 -21.11
N VAL A 151 -25.93 18.87 -20.33
CA VAL A 151 -27.17 19.60 -20.04
C VAL A 151 -27.73 20.23 -21.32
N ASN A 152 -26.89 20.87 -22.14
CA ASN A 152 -27.32 21.51 -23.38
C ASN A 152 -27.84 20.50 -24.42
N ILE A 153 -27.18 19.34 -24.56
CA ILE A 153 -27.66 18.24 -25.40
C ILE A 153 -29.05 17.78 -24.96
N ARG A 154 -29.26 17.54 -23.66
CA ARG A 154 -30.59 17.14 -23.14
C ARG A 154 -31.66 18.20 -23.38
N LYS A 155 -31.32 19.50 -23.35
CA LYS A 155 -32.26 20.59 -23.70
C LYS A 155 -32.65 20.53 -25.18
N ILE A 156 -31.66 20.34 -26.07
CA ILE A 156 -31.88 20.25 -27.51
C ILE A 156 -32.69 19.00 -27.86
N GLU A 157 -32.39 17.84 -27.26
CA GLU A 157 -33.13 16.59 -27.46
C GLU A 157 -34.61 16.72 -27.07
N ARG A 158 -34.90 17.38 -25.95
CA ARG A 158 -36.30 17.64 -25.52
C ARG A 158 -37.00 18.57 -26.51
N ALA A 159 -36.35 19.65 -26.93
CA ALA A 159 -36.93 20.59 -27.89
C ALA A 159 -37.19 19.91 -29.25
N LEU A 160 -36.28 19.05 -29.70
CA LEU A 160 -36.43 18.25 -30.91
C LEU A 160 -37.62 17.30 -30.79
N LYS A 161 -37.74 16.56 -29.69
CA LYS A 161 -38.85 15.63 -29.46
C LYS A 161 -40.21 16.34 -29.44
N VAL A 162 -40.29 17.50 -28.78
CA VAL A 162 -41.51 18.33 -28.78
C VAL A 162 -41.84 18.79 -30.20
N ALA A 163 -40.85 19.26 -30.97
CA ALA A 163 -41.07 19.67 -32.36
C ALA A 163 -41.52 18.50 -33.25
N GLU A 164 -40.97 17.30 -33.06
CA GLU A 164 -41.39 16.09 -33.77
C GLU A 164 -42.82 15.67 -33.41
N GLU A 165 -43.19 15.70 -32.12
CA GLU A 165 -44.54 15.38 -31.65
C GLU A 165 -45.57 16.37 -32.20
N GLU A 166 -45.30 17.68 -32.13
CA GLU A 166 -46.16 18.73 -32.68
C GLU A 166 -46.29 18.62 -34.20
N MET A 167 -45.21 18.29 -34.92
CA MET A 167 -45.25 18.06 -36.36
C MET A 167 -46.14 16.85 -36.71
N VAL A 168 -46.02 15.74 -36.00
CA VAL A 168 -46.85 14.54 -36.22
C VAL A 168 -48.32 14.84 -35.93
N LYS A 169 -48.60 15.57 -34.85
CA LYS A 169 -49.96 16.01 -34.49
C LYS A 169 -50.56 16.94 -35.56
N ALA A 170 -49.82 17.97 -35.98
CA ALA A 170 -50.26 18.89 -37.02
C ALA A 170 -50.53 18.17 -38.34
N LYS A 171 -49.69 17.19 -38.71
CA LYS A 171 -49.91 16.34 -39.88
C LYS A 171 -51.18 15.51 -39.74
N PHE A 172 -51.41 14.89 -38.58
CA PHE A 172 -52.62 14.11 -38.34
C PHE A 172 -53.88 14.98 -38.41
N GLU A 173 -53.90 16.13 -37.74
CA GLU A 173 -55.00 17.09 -37.79
C GLU A 173 -55.28 17.59 -39.21
N ALA A 174 -54.23 17.93 -39.97
CA ALA A 174 -54.36 18.36 -41.36
C ALA A 174 -54.95 17.24 -42.23
N THR A 175 -54.51 15.99 -42.06
CA THR A 175 -55.08 14.85 -42.80
C THR A 175 -56.52 14.53 -42.40
N SER A 176 -56.88 14.69 -41.12
CA SER A 176 -58.25 14.51 -40.64
C SER A 176 -59.19 15.57 -41.21
N LYS A 177 -58.81 16.86 -41.11
CA LYS A 177 -59.58 17.97 -41.67
C LYS A 177 -59.70 17.88 -43.18
N ALA A 178 -58.65 17.42 -43.87
CA ALA A 178 -58.70 17.17 -45.30
C ALA A 178 -59.73 16.09 -45.65
N LYS A 179 -59.80 14.99 -44.88
CA LYS A 179 -60.82 13.94 -45.05
C LYS A 179 -62.24 14.44 -44.80
N GLU A 180 -62.45 15.14 -43.68
CA GLU A 180 -63.74 15.75 -43.35
C GLU A 180 -64.20 16.73 -44.45
N LEU A 181 -63.29 17.56 -44.96
CA LEU A 181 -63.60 18.48 -46.06
C LEU A 181 -63.97 17.72 -47.34
N THR A 182 -63.25 16.65 -47.69
CA THR A 182 -63.58 15.82 -48.85
C THR A 182 -64.90 15.06 -48.70
N GLU A 183 -65.26 14.63 -47.47
CA GLU A 183 -66.51 13.92 -47.18
C GLU A 183 -67.72 14.87 -47.16
N VAL A 184 -67.59 16.04 -46.53
CA VAL A 184 -68.69 17.03 -46.40
C VAL A 184 -68.91 17.83 -47.69
N HIS A 185 -67.87 18.00 -48.52
CA HIS A 185 -67.92 18.91 -49.68
C HIS A 185 -67.50 18.29 -51.01
N GLY A 186 -67.41 16.96 -51.12
CA GLY A 186 -66.98 16.24 -52.34
C GLY A 186 -67.76 16.56 -53.62
N ALA A 187 -68.89 17.27 -53.52
CA ALA A 187 -69.67 17.76 -54.66
C ALA A 187 -70.12 19.24 -54.57
N TRP A 188 -69.62 20.03 -53.60
CA TRP A 188 -70.14 21.40 -53.36
C TRP A 188 -69.09 22.52 -53.29
N LEU A 189 -67.79 22.25 -53.49
CA LEU A 189 -66.83 23.35 -53.64
C LEU A 189 -67.10 24.09 -54.96
N PRO A 190 -67.37 25.40 -54.93
CA PRO A 190 -67.55 26.18 -56.16
C PRO A 190 -66.30 26.03 -57.05
N PRO A 191 -66.43 25.91 -58.39
CA PRO A 191 -65.29 25.68 -59.29
C PRO A 191 -64.14 26.69 -59.14
N TRP A 192 -64.44 27.92 -58.73
CA TRP A 192 -63.43 28.94 -58.46
C TRP A 192 -62.58 28.61 -57.21
N LEU A 193 -63.18 28.07 -56.14
CA LEU A 193 -62.49 27.76 -54.89
C LEU A 193 -61.60 26.51 -55.04
N ASP A 194 -62.05 25.52 -55.81
CA ASP A 194 -61.24 24.34 -56.14
C ASP A 194 -60.01 24.72 -57.00
N ALA A 195 -60.21 25.57 -58.01
CA ALA A 195 -59.11 26.14 -58.78
C ALA A 195 -58.12 26.95 -57.92
N HIS A 196 -58.62 27.71 -56.94
CA HIS A 196 -57.78 28.43 -55.98
C HIS A 196 -57.03 27.49 -55.02
N TYR A 197 -57.66 26.43 -54.52
CA TYR A 197 -57.02 25.42 -53.67
C TYR A 197 -55.89 24.70 -54.42
N ILE A 198 -56.14 24.27 -55.65
CA ILE A 198 -55.14 23.62 -56.51
C ILE A 198 -53.97 24.57 -56.79
N ARG A 199 -54.25 25.86 -57.07
CA ARG A 199 -53.21 26.88 -57.29
C ARG A 199 -52.39 27.18 -56.03
N SER A 200 -53.02 27.27 -54.87
CA SER A 200 -52.32 27.50 -53.60
C SER A 200 -51.48 26.29 -53.21
N LYS A 201 -52.01 25.07 -53.38
CA LYS A 201 -51.27 23.82 -53.15
C LYS A 201 -50.04 23.73 -54.04
N SER A 202 -50.18 24.00 -55.34
CA SER A 202 -49.04 23.94 -56.27
C SER A 202 -47.99 25.01 -55.99
N LEU A 203 -48.38 26.21 -55.53
CA LEU A 203 -47.45 27.25 -55.11
C LEU A 203 -46.65 26.83 -53.86
N VAL A 204 -47.32 26.27 -52.85
CA VAL A 204 -46.68 25.77 -51.63
C VAL A 204 -45.76 24.60 -51.95
N GLU A 205 -46.20 23.66 -52.79
CA GLU A 205 -45.41 22.51 -53.22
C GLU A 205 -44.19 22.94 -54.05
N SER A 206 -44.35 23.91 -54.94
CA SER A 206 -43.24 24.51 -55.69
C SER A 206 -42.23 25.20 -54.77
N HIS A 207 -42.71 25.98 -53.80
CA HIS A 207 -41.84 26.68 -52.85
C HIS A 207 -41.13 25.70 -51.88
N TRP A 208 -41.82 24.63 -51.45
CA TRP A 208 -41.23 23.54 -50.67
C TRP A 208 -40.14 22.84 -51.46
N ASN A 209 -40.40 22.46 -52.71
CA ASN A 209 -39.42 21.78 -53.55
C ASN A 209 -38.23 22.68 -53.92
N LYS A 210 -38.45 23.99 -54.09
CA LYS A 210 -37.40 24.95 -54.45
C LYS A 210 -36.53 25.37 -53.25
N HIS A 211 -37.11 25.48 -52.06
CA HIS A 211 -36.42 26.08 -50.90
C HIS A 211 -36.39 25.16 -49.67
N GLY A 212 -37.51 24.51 -49.33
CA GLY A 212 -37.63 23.69 -48.12
C GLY A 212 -36.86 22.37 -48.21
N LYS A 213 -37.09 21.59 -49.27
CA LYS A 213 -36.45 20.29 -49.48
C LYS A 213 -34.92 20.38 -49.59
N PRO A 214 -34.34 21.31 -50.38
CA PRO A 214 -32.88 21.45 -50.43
C PRO A 214 -32.27 21.87 -49.10
N ALA A 215 -32.94 22.75 -48.32
CA ALA A 215 -32.44 23.15 -47.02
C ALA A 215 -32.39 21.99 -46.02
N LEU A 216 -33.42 21.14 -46.01
CA LEU A 216 -33.47 19.92 -45.18
C LEU A 216 -32.40 18.90 -45.56
N GLU A 217 -32.18 18.70 -46.87
CA GLU A 217 -31.13 17.81 -47.37
C GLU A 217 -29.73 18.32 -46.98
N VAL A 218 -29.48 19.63 -47.08
CA VAL A 218 -28.21 20.25 -46.63
C VAL A 218 -27.99 20.07 -45.12
N VAL A 219 -29.02 20.24 -44.29
CA VAL A 219 -28.92 20.00 -42.84
C VAL A 219 -28.61 18.53 -42.55
N THR A 220 -29.31 17.61 -43.22
CA THR A 220 -29.10 16.17 -43.07
C THR A 220 -27.69 15.77 -43.48
N GLN A 221 -27.19 16.31 -44.60
CA GLN A 221 -25.84 16.09 -45.08
C GLN A 221 -24.79 16.63 -44.09
N LYS A 222 -24.96 17.85 -43.56
CA LYS A 222 -24.05 18.41 -42.55
C LYS A 222 -24.01 17.58 -41.26
N VAL A 223 -25.14 17.04 -40.82
CA VAL A 223 -25.20 16.13 -39.67
C VAL A 223 -24.42 14.84 -39.95
N LEU A 224 -24.60 14.24 -41.13
CA LEU A 224 -23.86 13.05 -41.57
C LEU A 224 -22.36 13.31 -41.70
N GLU A 225 -21.96 14.44 -42.28
CA GLU A 225 -20.56 14.85 -42.41
C GLU A 225 -19.90 15.07 -41.05
N LYS A 226 -20.58 15.72 -40.11
CA LYS A 226 -20.07 15.93 -38.74
C LYS A 226 -19.96 14.61 -37.97
N LYS A 227 -20.91 13.70 -38.14
CA LYS A 227 -20.82 12.33 -37.61
C LYS A 227 -19.63 11.56 -38.21
N ALA A 228 -19.40 11.67 -39.51
CA ALA A 228 -18.26 11.05 -40.18
C ALA A 228 -16.92 11.68 -39.75
N GLN A 229 -16.85 13.00 -39.55
CA GLN A 229 -15.67 13.68 -39.00
C GLN A 229 -15.36 13.23 -37.57
N ALA A 230 -16.37 13.11 -36.71
CA ALA A 230 -16.19 12.57 -35.36
C ALA A 230 -15.72 11.11 -35.38
N GLY A 231 -16.25 10.29 -36.31
CA GLY A 231 -15.78 8.93 -36.55
C GLY A 231 -14.31 8.87 -36.96
N LYS A 232 -13.90 9.65 -37.96
CA LYS A 232 -12.49 9.73 -38.43
C LYS A 232 -11.53 10.28 -37.38
N TRP A 233 -11.98 11.17 -36.52
CA TRP A 233 -11.17 11.65 -35.39
C TRP A 233 -10.97 10.55 -34.34
N ALA A 234 -12.00 9.75 -34.08
CA ALA A 234 -11.94 8.67 -33.11
C ALA A 234 -11.17 7.43 -33.63
N GLU A 235 -11.21 7.17 -34.93
CA GLU A 235 -10.58 6.00 -35.59
C GLU A 235 -9.10 5.79 -35.22
N PRO A 236 -8.18 6.78 -35.37
CA PRO A 236 -6.77 6.59 -35.00
C PRO A 236 -6.57 6.43 -33.48
N HIS A 237 -7.44 7.04 -32.65
CA HIS A 237 -7.38 6.88 -31.20
C HIS A 237 -7.89 5.50 -30.77
N VAL A 238 -8.95 4.99 -31.38
CA VAL A 238 -9.49 3.65 -31.16
C VAL A 238 -8.54 2.58 -31.69
N GLU A 239 -7.96 2.76 -32.87
CA GLU A 239 -6.93 1.86 -33.40
C GLU A 239 -5.68 1.86 -32.51
N THR A 240 -5.22 3.03 -32.03
CA THR A 240 -4.09 3.11 -31.10
C THR A 240 -4.40 2.38 -29.80
N ILE A 241 -5.61 2.58 -29.24
CA ILE A 241 -6.05 1.86 -28.05
C ILE A 241 -6.06 0.35 -28.31
N THR A 242 -6.62 -0.08 -29.43
CA THR A 242 -6.81 -1.51 -29.75
C THR A 242 -5.49 -2.21 -30.10
N THR A 243 -4.55 -1.54 -30.78
CA THR A 243 -3.31 -2.14 -31.30
C THR A 243 -2.11 -1.97 -30.38
N LYS A 244 -1.97 -0.83 -29.69
CA LYS A 244 -0.82 -0.57 -28.79
C LYS A 244 -1.16 -0.76 -27.33
N TRP A 245 -2.29 -0.19 -26.89
CA TRP A 245 -2.58 -0.13 -25.46
C TRP A 245 -3.22 -1.42 -24.96
N VAL A 246 -4.16 -2.04 -25.69
CA VAL A 246 -4.78 -3.30 -25.28
C VAL A 246 -3.76 -4.43 -25.09
N PRO A 247 -2.78 -4.65 -25.99
CA PRO A 247 -1.74 -5.67 -25.77
C PRO A 247 -0.79 -5.29 -24.64
N ALA A 248 -0.33 -4.04 -24.57
CA ALA A 248 0.57 -3.59 -23.51
C ALA A 248 -0.08 -3.67 -22.13
N VAL A 249 -1.34 -3.26 -22.02
CA VAL A 249 -2.14 -3.41 -20.80
C VAL A 249 -2.39 -4.88 -20.50
N LYS A 250 -2.62 -5.75 -21.49
CA LYS A 250 -2.79 -7.20 -21.25
C LYS A 250 -1.52 -7.85 -20.70
N GLU A 251 -0.36 -7.51 -21.23
CA GLU A 251 0.95 -7.97 -20.74
C GLU A 251 1.25 -7.41 -19.35
N GLN A 252 1.10 -6.10 -19.16
CA GLN A 252 1.31 -5.44 -17.86
C GLN A 252 0.31 -5.91 -16.81
N TRP A 253 -0.95 -6.16 -17.19
CA TRP A 253 -1.99 -6.70 -16.32
C TRP A 253 -1.68 -8.14 -15.93
N SER A 254 -1.02 -8.93 -16.78
CA SER A 254 -0.59 -10.28 -16.43
C SER A 254 0.49 -10.23 -15.34
N VAL A 255 1.46 -9.32 -15.47
CA VAL A 255 2.52 -9.08 -14.46
C VAL A 255 1.97 -8.51 -13.16
N VAL A 256 1.07 -7.53 -13.25
CA VAL A 256 0.37 -6.95 -12.09
C VAL A 256 -0.51 -7.99 -11.44
N LYS A 257 -1.23 -8.82 -12.19
CA LYS A 257 -2.03 -9.91 -11.63
C LYS A 257 -1.13 -10.88 -10.85
N THR A 258 -0.02 -11.35 -11.42
CA THR A 258 0.89 -12.26 -10.69
C THR A 258 1.48 -11.65 -9.42
N ASN A 259 1.79 -10.34 -9.42
CA ASN A 259 2.37 -9.69 -8.25
C ASN A 259 1.32 -9.24 -7.22
N ALA A 260 0.15 -8.80 -7.68
CA ALA A 260 -0.91 -8.28 -6.82
C ALA A 260 -1.84 -9.37 -6.31
N GLU A 261 -1.97 -10.52 -6.98
CA GLU A 261 -2.83 -11.62 -6.55
C GLU A 261 -2.58 -12.07 -5.10
N PRO A 262 -1.34 -12.30 -4.63
CA PRO A 262 -1.10 -12.62 -3.22
C PRO A 262 -1.46 -11.47 -2.27
N HIS A 263 -1.21 -10.22 -2.65
CA HIS A 263 -1.55 -9.06 -1.83
C HIS A 263 -3.05 -8.80 -1.75
N VAL A 264 -3.77 -8.97 -2.86
CA VAL A 264 -5.23 -8.86 -2.94
C VAL A 264 -5.89 -10.00 -2.17
N GLN A 265 -5.37 -11.23 -2.27
CA GLN A 265 -5.86 -12.34 -1.45
C GLN A 265 -5.62 -12.07 0.04
N LEU A 266 -4.45 -11.56 0.42
CA LEU A 266 -4.16 -11.16 1.80
C LEU A 266 -5.08 -10.05 2.30
N LEU A 267 -5.26 -8.99 1.51
CA LEU A 267 -6.16 -7.87 1.82
C LEU A 267 -7.61 -8.33 1.91
N THR A 268 -8.06 -9.19 0.99
CA THR A 268 -9.41 -9.77 0.99
C THR A 268 -9.62 -10.58 2.26
N THR A 269 -8.66 -11.44 2.61
CA THR A 269 -8.72 -12.24 3.84
C THR A 269 -8.77 -11.35 5.08
N LYS A 270 -7.89 -10.34 5.17
CA LYS A 270 -7.85 -9.39 6.30
C LYS A 270 -9.11 -8.53 6.38
N THR A 271 -9.68 -8.15 5.25
CA THR A 271 -10.92 -7.37 5.19
C THR A 271 -12.11 -8.20 5.60
N VAL A 272 -12.19 -9.48 5.20
CA VAL A 272 -13.23 -10.41 5.65
C VAL A 272 -13.11 -10.67 7.15
N GLU A 273 -11.89 -10.88 7.67
CA GLU A 273 -11.63 -11.01 9.11
C GLU A 273 -12.06 -9.75 9.87
N ALA A 274 -11.66 -8.56 9.41
CA ALA A 274 -12.03 -7.29 10.02
C ALA A 274 -13.54 -7.01 9.94
N TYR A 275 -14.19 -7.40 8.82
CA TYR A 275 -15.63 -7.27 8.65
C TYR A 275 -16.39 -8.20 9.60
N GLU A 276 -16.02 -9.48 9.71
CA GLU A 276 -16.66 -10.39 10.65
C GLU A 276 -16.39 -9.97 12.10
N ALA A 277 -15.18 -9.52 12.43
CA ALA A 277 -14.86 -8.97 13.75
C ALA A 277 -15.72 -7.71 14.07
N SER A 278 -15.83 -6.79 13.11
CA SER A 278 -16.66 -5.59 13.23
C SER A 278 -18.14 -5.93 13.36
N LYS A 279 -18.67 -6.83 12.53
CA LYS A 279 -20.03 -7.33 12.60
C LYS A 279 -20.31 -7.97 13.95
N ASN A 280 -19.41 -8.80 14.47
CA ASN A 280 -19.54 -9.41 15.80
C ASN A 280 -19.51 -8.36 16.92
N ALA A 281 -18.67 -7.32 16.81
CA ALA A 281 -18.62 -6.22 17.75
C ALA A 281 -19.88 -5.33 17.72
N ILE A 282 -20.47 -5.12 16.53
CA ILE A 282 -21.63 -4.26 16.32
C ILE A 282 -22.96 -4.98 16.62
N THR A 283 -23.01 -6.31 16.46
CA THR A 283 -24.20 -7.15 16.73
C THR A 283 -24.87 -6.86 18.09
N PRO A 284 -24.16 -6.78 19.23
CA PRO A 284 -24.80 -6.44 20.51
C PRO A 284 -25.38 -5.02 20.54
N HIS A 285 -24.76 -4.05 19.85
CA HIS A 285 -25.24 -2.67 19.79
C HIS A 285 -26.49 -2.53 18.90
N VAL A 286 -26.53 -3.22 17.77
CA VAL A 286 -27.73 -3.28 16.91
C VAL A 286 -28.89 -3.98 17.62
N SER A 287 -28.61 -5.04 18.37
CA SER A 287 -29.62 -5.72 19.19
C SER A 287 -30.19 -4.79 20.25
N ARG A 288 -29.33 -4.05 20.97
CA ARG A 288 -29.77 -3.03 21.95
C ARG A 288 -30.55 -1.89 21.30
N ALA A 289 -30.13 -1.40 20.13
CA ALA A 289 -30.87 -0.37 19.41
C ALA A 289 -32.25 -0.86 18.98
N LYS A 290 -32.36 -2.12 18.54
CA LYS A 290 -33.63 -2.76 18.22
C LYS A 290 -34.54 -2.86 19.45
N GLU A 291 -34.00 -3.25 20.60
CA GLU A 291 -34.75 -3.28 21.87
C GLU A 291 -35.23 -1.89 22.29
N VAL A 292 -34.45 -0.84 22.06
CA VAL A 292 -34.85 0.54 22.38
C VAL A 292 -35.92 1.05 21.41
N VAL A 293 -35.83 0.70 20.12
CA VAL A 293 -36.75 1.17 19.08
C VAL A 293 -38.07 0.38 19.06
N ASP A 294 -38.05 -0.90 19.44
CA ASP A 294 -39.24 -1.77 19.38
C ASP A 294 -40.45 -1.19 20.16
N PRO A 295 -40.32 -0.68 21.39
CA PRO A 295 -41.44 -0.05 22.11
C PRO A 295 -42.08 1.12 21.33
N TYR A 296 -41.27 1.97 20.70
CA TYR A 296 -41.76 3.09 19.91
C TYR A 296 -42.45 2.62 18.63
N TYR A 297 -41.91 1.58 17.97
CA TYR A 297 -42.54 0.97 16.82
C TYR A 297 -43.88 0.31 17.19
N GLN A 298 -43.95 -0.40 18.32
CA GLN A 298 -45.20 -0.99 18.80
C GLN A 298 -46.23 0.08 19.15
N GLU A 299 -45.83 1.21 19.73
CA GLU A 299 -46.74 2.31 20.05
C GLU A 299 -47.24 3.02 18.78
N ALA A 300 -46.35 3.32 17.84
CA ALA A 300 -46.73 3.83 16.52
C ALA A 300 -47.65 2.86 15.76
N LYS A 301 -47.41 1.55 15.88
CA LYS A 301 -48.28 0.50 15.33
C LYS A 301 -49.65 0.50 16.00
N LYS A 302 -49.75 0.67 17.32
CA LYS A 302 -51.06 0.79 18.00
C LYS A 302 -51.84 2.00 17.50
N ILE A 303 -51.17 3.14 17.32
CA ILE A 303 -51.80 4.38 16.84
C ILE A 303 -52.21 4.26 15.37
N SER A 304 -51.35 3.72 14.52
CA SER A 304 -51.58 3.66 13.07
C SER A 304 -52.49 2.53 12.64
N LYS A 305 -52.50 1.39 13.34
CA LYS A 305 -53.29 0.21 13.00
C LYS A 305 -54.79 0.51 12.78
N PRO A 306 -55.52 1.23 13.64
CA PRO A 306 -56.94 1.51 13.38
C PRO A 306 -57.16 2.34 12.11
N TYR A 307 -56.27 3.27 11.77
CA TYR A 307 -56.37 4.06 10.54
C TYR A 307 -56.04 3.23 9.31
N VAL A 308 -55.00 2.39 9.37
CA VAL A 308 -54.65 1.47 8.29
C VAL A 308 -55.78 0.46 8.07
N ASP A 309 -56.36 -0.08 9.15
CA ASP A 309 -57.49 -1.00 9.09
C ASP A 309 -58.75 -0.32 8.54
N GLN A 310 -58.98 0.96 8.87
CA GLN A 310 -60.09 1.75 8.32
C GLN A 310 -59.90 2.01 6.82
N VAL A 311 -58.70 2.44 6.39
CA VAL A 311 -58.37 2.63 4.97
C VAL A 311 -58.48 1.30 4.23
N ALA A 312 -57.96 0.21 4.79
CA ALA A 312 -58.08 -1.12 4.20
C ALA A 312 -59.55 -1.56 4.09
N THR A 313 -60.38 -1.30 5.10
CA THR A 313 -61.81 -1.64 5.10
C THR A 313 -62.59 -0.85 4.05
N VAL A 314 -62.31 0.46 3.93
CA VAL A 314 -62.93 1.33 2.93
C VAL A 314 -62.46 0.96 1.52
N ALA A 315 -61.18 0.66 1.35
CA ALA A 315 -60.59 0.31 0.06
C ALA A 315 -60.94 -1.11 -0.41
N LYS A 316 -61.17 -2.06 0.52
CA LYS A 316 -61.44 -3.47 0.23
C LYS A 316 -62.49 -3.71 -0.86
N PRO A 317 -63.72 -3.16 -0.79
CA PRO A 317 -64.72 -3.38 -1.83
C PRO A 317 -64.31 -2.82 -3.20
N HIS A 318 -63.53 -1.73 -3.23
CA HIS A 318 -63.04 -1.16 -4.48
C HIS A 318 -61.91 -1.98 -5.09
N VAL A 319 -60.97 -2.45 -4.26
CA VAL A 319 -59.89 -3.35 -4.67
C VAL A 319 -60.46 -4.69 -5.15
N ASP A 320 -61.41 -5.27 -4.43
CA ASP A 320 -62.08 -6.52 -4.81
C ASP A 320 -62.81 -6.36 -6.16
N LYS A 321 -63.52 -5.24 -6.37
CA LYS A 321 -64.19 -4.93 -7.65
C LYS A 321 -63.19 -4.77 -8.79
N VAL A 322 -62.10 -4.05 -8.57
CA VAL A 322 -61.01 -3.90 -9.55
C VAL A 322 -60.36 -5.25 -9.84
N GLN A 323 -60.13 -6.09 -8.83
CA GLN A 323 -59.56 -7.42 -9.01
C GLN A 323 -60.46 -8.33 -9.84
N VAL A 324 -61.78 -8.30 -9.63
CA VAL A 324 -62.76 -9.06 -10.42
C VAL A 324 -62.78 -8.57 -11.88
N VAL A 325 -62.79 -7.26 -12.10
CA VAL A 325 -62.76 -6.66 -13.46
C VAL A 325 -61.45 -6.95 -14.18
N LEU A 326 -60.33 -6.93 -13.47
CA LEU A 326 -59.01 -7.19 -14.04
C LEU A 326 -58.71 -8.69 -14.20
N LYS A 327 -59.36 -9.59 -13.46
CA LYS A 327 -59.15 -11.05 -13.54
C LYS A 327 -59.08 -11.61 -14.98
N PRO A 328 -59.98 -11.28 -15.92
CA PRO A 328 -59.86 -11.75 -17.30
C PRO A 328 -58.64 -11.15 -18.03
N TYR A 329 -58.28 -9.89 -17.75
CA TYR A 329 -57.10 -9.24 -18.35
C TYR A 329 -55.79 -9.79 -17.78
N THR A 330 -55.71 -10.00 -16.47
CA THR A 330 -54.57 -10.65 -15.82
C THR A 330 -54.36 -12.06 -16.36
N LYS A 331 -55.43 -12.85 -16.57
CA LYS A 331 -55.32 -14.17 -17.23
C LYS A 331 -54.76 -14.05 -18.64
N LYS A 332 -55.23 -13.09 -19.44
CA LYS A 332 -54.71 -12.87 -20.80
C LYS A 332 -53.23 -12.45 -20.78
N VAL A 333 -52.83 -11.59 -19.85
CA VAL A 333 -51.44 -11.15 -19.68
C VAL A 333 -50.54 -12.30 -19.24
N VAL A 334 -50.97 -13.11 -18.27
CA VAL A 334 -50.21 -14.29 -17.82
C VAL A 334 -50.02 -15.30 -18.95
N ILE A 335 -51.07 -15.54 -19.75
CA ILE A 335 -50.98 -16.44 -20.92
C ILE A 335 -50.05 -15.86 -22.00
N ALA A 336 -50.19 -14.56 -22.32
CA ALA A 336 -49.33 -13.91 -23.31
C ALA A 336 -47.87 -13.87 -22.86
N TYR A 337 -47.62 -13.59 -21.58
CA TYR A 337 -46.29 -13.60 -20.99
C TYR A 337 -45.69 -15.00 -20.93
N GLY A 338 -46.49 -16.02 -20.61
CA GLY A 338 -46.08 -17.43 -20.67
C GLY A 338 -45.62 -17.83 -22.08
N ARG A 339 -46.42 -17.52 -23.11
CA ARG A 339 -46.05 -17.74 -24.52
C ARG A 339 -44.78 -16.97 -24.91
N PHE A 340 -44.68 -15.71 -24.49
CA PHE A 340 -43.49 -14.90 -24.74
C PHE A 340 -42.24 -15.53 -24.11
N LEU A 341 -42.31 -16.00 -22.86
CA LEU A 341 -41.20 -16.66 -22.18
C LEU A 341 -40.82 -17.98 -22.86
N GLU A 342 -41.80 -18.77 -23.31
CA GLU A 342 -41.56 -20.00 -24.07
C GLU A 342 -40.85 -19.71 -25.40
N SER A 343 -41.32 -18.73 -26.16
CA SER A 343 -40.69 -18.29 -27.42
C SER A 343 -39.29 -17.72 -27.18
N ALA A 344 -39.11 -16.89 -26.14
CA ALA A 344 -37.81 -16.33 -25.77
C ALA A 344 -36.82 -17.42 -25.36
N THR A 345 -37.27 -18.43 -24.60
CA THR A 345 -36.45 -19.56 -24.18
C THR A 345 -36.05 -20.42 -25.38
N THR A 346 -36.99 -20.67 -26.30
CA THR A 346 -36.75 -21.44 -27.53
C THR A 346 -35.73 -20.72 -28.43
N TYR A 347 -35.92 -19.42 -28.66
CA TYR A 347 -34.98 -18.60 -29.42
C TYR A 347 -33.60 -18.55 -28.77
N HIS A 348 -33.53 -18.39 -27.44
CA HIS A 348 -32.26 -18.40 -26.71
C HIS A 348 -31.51 -19.72 -26.90
N ARG A 349 -32.20 -20.87 -26.83
CA ARG A 349 -31.61 -22.19 -27.12
C ARG A 349 -31.11 -22.30 -28.57
N GLN A 350 -31.87 -21.80 -29.54
CA GLN A 350 -31.46 -21.81 -30.95
C GLN A 350 -30.20 -20.97 -31.17
N VAL A 351 -30.17 -19.74 -30.65
CA VAL A 351 -28.98 -18.88 -30.76
C VAL A 351 -27.79 -19.49 -30.05
N GLN A 352 -27.99 -20.08 -28.87
CA GLN A 352 -26.93 -20.77 -28.14
C GLN A 352 -26.36 -21.93 -28.97
N ALA A 353 -27.21 -22.76 -29.58
CA ALA A 353 -26.78 -23.85 -30.45
C ALA A 353 -25.98 -23.34 -31.67
N THR A 354 -26.45 -22.28 -32.33
CA THR A 354 -25.76 -21.67 -33.48
C THR A 354 -24.40 -21.07 -33.09
N VAL A 355 -24.33 -20.37 -31.96
CA VAL A 355 -23.07 -19.80 -31.45
C VAL A 355 -22.09 -20.92 -31.11
N GLN A 356 -22.57 -21.97 -30.43
CA GLN A 356 -21.75 -23.13 -30.08
C GLN A 356 -21.21 -23.85 -31.31
N GLU A 357 -22.04 -24.07 -32.34
CA GLU A 357 -21.62 -24.66 -33.60
C GLU A 357 -20.56 -23.80 -34.31
N THR A 358 -20.78 -22.49 -34.37
CA THR A 358 -19.85 -21.53 -34.98
C THR A 358 -18.50 -21.52 -34.26
N LEU A 359 -18.51 -21.52 -32.92
CA LEU A 359 -17.28 -21.55 -32.12
C LEU A 359 -16.52 -22.87 -32.29
N LYS A 360 -17.21 -24.01 -32.41
CA LYS A 360 -16.59 -25.33 -32.62
C LYS A 360 -16.01 -25.52 -34.04
N LYS A 361 -16.47 -24.74 -35.03
CA LYS A 361 -16.06 -24.87 -36.44
C LYS A 361 -14.62 -24.41 -36.72
N HIS A 362 -14.07 -23.49 -35.93
CA HIS A 362 -12.71 -22.97 -36.16
C HIS A 362 -11.75 -23.41 -35.06
N GLU A 363 -10.52 -23.81 -35.43
CA GLU A 363 -9.51 -24.29 -34.48
C GLU A 363 -9.14 -23.26 -33.40
N LEU A 364 -9.14 -21.96 -33.74
CA LEU A 364 -8.85 -20.86 -32.81
C LEU A 364 -9.97 -20.55 -31.81
N THR A 365 -11.23 -20.78 -32.20
CA THR A 365 -12.40 -20.47 -31.35
C THR A 365 -12.95 -21.69 -30.63
N ARG A 366 -12.50 -22.90 -31.00
CA ARG A 366 -12.92 -24.17 -30.39
C ARG A 366 -12.66 -24.23 -28.87
N PRO A 367 -11.53 -23.72 -28.33
CA PRO A 367 -11.31 -23.63 -26.88
C PRO A 367 -12.27 -22.67 -26.16
N LEU A 368 -12.90 -21.74 -26.90
CA LEU A 368 -13.80 -20.71 -26.36
C LEU A 368 -15.27 -21.14 -26.36
N ALA A 369 -15.59 -22.33 -26.87
CA ALA A 369 -16.93 -22.92 -26.83
C ALA A 369 -17.30 -23.45 -25.42
N THR A 370 -17.12 -22.61 -24.40
CA THR A 370 -17.48 -22.90 -23.01
C THR A 370 -18.90 -22.38 -22.72
N LYS A 371 -19.62 -23.03 -21.80
CA LYS A 371 -21.01 -22.69 -21.46
C LYS A 371 -21.20 -21.22 -21.05
N GLU A 372 -20.21 -20.65 -20.36
CA GLU A 372 -20.24 -19.26 -19.91
C GLU A 372 -20.13 -18.28 -21.09
N LEU A 373 -19.20 -18.52 -22.01
CA LEU A 373 -18.94 -17.66 -23.15
C LEU A 373 -20.06 -17.75 -24.21
N GLU A 374 -20.66 -18.93 -24.36
CA GLU A 374 -21.93 -19.12 -25.09
C GLU A 374 -23.04 -18.22 -24.52
N TRP A 375 -23.27 -18.26 -23.20
CA TRP A 375 -24.27 -17.43 -22.53
C TRP A 375 -24.02 -15.93 -22.71
N PHE A 376 -22.76 -15.48 -22.57
CA PHE A 376 -22.37 -14.10 -22.80
C PHE A 376 -22.60 -13.64 -24.25
N ALA A 377 -22.25 -14.47 -25.24
CA ALA A 377 -22.44 -14.15 -26.65
C ALA A 377 -23.94 -14.02 -27.01
N VAL A 378 -24.80 -14.88 -26.45
CA VAL A 378 -26.26 -14.74 -26.64
C VAL A 378 -26.80 -13.47 -25.96
N GLY A 379 -26.28 -13.11 -24.79
CA GLY A 379 -26.61 -11.87 -24.09
C GLY A 379 -26.24 -10.62 -24.89
N ILE A 380 -25.04 -10.59 -25.49
CA ILE A 380 -24.57 -9.49 -26.33
C ILE A 380 -25.43 -9.35 -27.59
N LYS A 381 -25.80 -10.46 -28.25
CA LYS A 381 -26.66 -10.43 -29.43
C LYS A 381 -28.07 -9.89 -29.11
N ARG A 382 -28.61 -10.19 -27.92
CA ARG A 382 -29.87 -9.62 -27.43
C ARG A 382 -29.78 -8.10 -27.21
N LEU A 383 -28.67 -7.60 -26.68
CA LEU A 383 -28.46 -6.17 -26.43
C LEU A 383 -28.15 -5.37 -27.69
N SER A 384 -27.45 -5.98 -28.66
CA SER A 384 -27.00 -5.31 -29.90
C SER A 384 -28.09 -5.17 -30.96
N CYS A 385 -29.08 -6.07 -30.98
CA CYS A 385 -30.23 -5.99 -31.90
C CYS A 385 -31.55 -6.32 -31.18
N PRO A 386 -32.06 -5.40 -30.33
CA PRO A 386 -33.30 -5.62 -29.59
C PRO A 386 -34.48 -5.86 -30.53
N ASP A 387 -34.62 -5.04 -31.58
CA ASP A 387 -35.76 -5.11 -32.50
C ASP A 387 -35.82 -6.43 -33.28
N GLN A 388 -34.67 -6.90 -33.80
CA GLN A 388 -34.57 -8.19 -34.48
C GLN A 388 -34.84 -9.35 -33.51
N TYR A 389 -34.41 -9.22 -32.25
CA TYR A 389 -34.64 -10.22 -31.19
C TYR A 389 -36.13 -10.34 -30.86
N TYR A 390 -36.82 -9.22 -30.68
CA TYR A 390 -38.26 -9.19 -30.42
C TYR A 390 -39.10 -9.66 -31.63
N GLN A 391 -38.70 -9.31 -32.85
CA GLN A 391 -39.38 -9.81 -34.05
C GLN A 391 -39.22 -11.33 -34.23
N ASN A 392 -38.02 -11.87 -33.99
CA ASN A 392 -37.81 -13.32 -34.09
C ASN A 392 -38.57 -14.10 -33.00
N ILE A 393 -38.66 -13.56 -31.77
CA ILE A 393 -39.48 -14.16 -30.70
C ILE A 393 -40.97 -14.15 -31.08
N MET A 394 -41.46 -13.10 -31.73
CA MET A 394 -42.86 -13.02 -32.19
C MET A 394 -43.17 -13.88 -33.43
N MET A 395 -42.15 -14.28 -34.21
CA MET A 395 -42.32 -15.07 -35.44
C MET A 395 -42.28 -16.59 -35.22
N ILE A 396 -41.84 -17.06 -34.05
CA ILE A 396 -41.89 -18.48 -33.66
C ILE A 396 -43.36 -18.82 -33.35
N LYS A 397 -44.05 -19.41 -34.33
CA LYS A 397 -45.45 -19.87 -34.22
C LYS A 397 -45.59 -21.21 -33.51
#